data_AF-A0A0P9HZX6-F1
#
_entry.id   AF-A0A0P9HZX6-F1
#
_cell.length_a   1.000
_cell.length_b   1.000
_cell.length_c   1.000
_cell.angle_alpha   90.00
_cell.angle_beta   90.00
_cell.angle_gamma   90.00
#
_symmetry.space_group_name_H-M   'P 1'
#
loop_
_entity.id
_entity.type
_entity.pdbx_description
1 polymer ?
#
loop_
_entity_poly.entity_id
_entity_poly.type
_entity_poly.pdbx_seq_one_letter_code
_entity_poly.pdbx_strand_id
1 'polypeptide(L)'
;MCGIFGCILKNGNAAPIIHSALKKLEYRGYDSVGTATVYKNKLFIKKDKGKIDEVHALHNLDDLPGRIGIGHTRWATHGAPYQVNTHPHTDCKEQIAVVHNGIIENFAELKMELEERGHVFRSKTDTEVIAHLIEEKLTGGLTLAEAAREALRQVVGSYAIAVVSVTEPDKIVCARKESPLVVGVAENALYFASDIPAFLPLTNRSVVIQDEEIIILNDGEYEIRKIPDWELVKREPEVIDWTSEMAEKQGYPHFMLKEIHEQPSCLRSTLRLQDQFLELMTTFIDRAGEVFLVACGTSHNACIAASYMFSKLALSATHPVIASEFVEQHGKSVNIDSTLLAVSQSGETADTLAALECARQRAATVLGLTNVVGSTLTRVARVYVCQQSGPEIGVAATKTFTSQLSVLSQLALRLAKRRGKISHVEIEDLEEKLKQMPDIIERIIQTKEEKLRQIAKKYKDKRCFFFLGRGISYAVALEGRLKLMEIAYVPAIAYPAGESKHGPISLIEPGFPVIFICPKDDTHKTVIGNIMEMKARGASIIALVEEGDEEIKSLADDYIEIATGLPEVLSPIPFVVPLQLFAYYMAVERKCDPDMPRNLAKSVTVK
;
A
#
# COMPACT_ATOMS: atom_id res chain seq x y z
N MET A 1 5.46 -1.13 -5.27
CA MET A 1 4.74 -0.75 -6.50
C MET A 1 5.79 -0.69 -7.56
N CYS A 2 5.77 -1.58 -8.56
CA CYS A 2 6.77 -1.71 -9.61
C CYS A 2 7.17 -0.38 -10.30
N GLY A 3 8.31 -0.37 -10.98
CA GLY A 3 8.77 0.73 -11.83
C GLY A 3 8.56 0.43 -13.31
N ILE A 4 8.01 1.40 -14.06
CA ILE A 4 7.99 1.37 -15.53
C ILE A 4 8.80 2.54 -16.04
N PHE A 5 9.59 2.32 -17.08
CA PHE A 5 10.21 3.38 -17.86
C PHE A 5 10.32 2.99 -19.33
N GLY A 6 10.22 3.95 -20.23
CA GLY A 6 10.63 3.76 -21.61
C GLY A 6 10.78 5.07 -22.35
N CYS A 7 11.30 4.98 -23.56
CA CYS A 7 11.59 6.17 -24.36
C CYS A 7 11.55 5.92 -25.86
N ILE A 8 11.24 6.99 -26.59
CA ILE A 8 11.41 7.11 -28.03
C ILE A 8 12.41 8.24 -28.25
N LEU A 9 13.59 7.89 -28.77
CA LEU A 9 14.63 8.86 -29.08
C LEU A 9 14.64 9.17 -30.58
N LYS A 10 14.90 10.42 -30.96
CA LYS A 10 15.16 10.78 -32.36
C LYS A 10 16.39 10.07 -32.91
N ASN A 11 17.46 10.00 -32.10
CA ASN A 11 18.72 9.31 -32.38
C ASN A 11 19.29 8.67 -31.10
N GLY A 12 20.13 7.65 -31.26
CA GLY A 12 20.82 6.99 -30.14
C GLY A 12 20.20 5.65 -29.73
N ASN A 13 20.63 5.14 -28.56
CA ASN A 13 20.19 3.86 -28.01
C ASN A 13 19.32 4.08 -26.77
N ALA A 14 18.13 3.48 -26.74
CA ALA A 14 17.20 3.56 -25.63
C ALA A 14 17.70 2.82 -24.39
N ALA A 15 18.38 1.68 -24.59
CA ALA A 15 18.69 0.74 -23.51
C ALA A 15 19.51 1.32 -22.34
N PRO A 16 20.60 2.08 -22.55
CA PRO A 16 21.35 2.71 -21.46
C PRO A 16 20.52 3.72 -20.65
N ILE A 17 19.62 4.44 -21.33
CA ILE A 17 18.72 5.39 -20.67
C ILE A 17 17.70 4.64 -19.83
N ILE A 18 17.12 3.56 -20.37
CA ILE A 18 16.18 2.70 -19.64
C ILE A 18 16.86 2.11 -18.40
N HIS A 19 18.06 1.55 -18.51
CA HIS A 19 18.80 1.03 -17.37
C HIS A 19 19.02 2.09 -16.28
N SER A 20 19.56 3.26 -16.64
CA SER A 20 19.78 4.37 -15.70
C SER A 20 18.50 4.84 -15.02
N ALA A 21 17.38 4.88 -15.75
CA ALA A 21 16.09 5.29 -15.22
C ALA A 21 15.46 4.23 -14.31
N LEU A 22 15.52 2.95 -14.70
CA LEU A 22 15.05 1.84 -13.88
C LEU A 22 15.83 1.73 -12.57
N LYS A 23 17.13 2.07 -12.56
CA LYS A 23 17.92 2.14 -11.32
C LYS A 23 17.36 3.15 -10.33
N LYS A 24 16.91 4.30 -10.84
CA LYS A 24 16.20 5.30 -10.01
C LYS A 24 14.84 4.81 -9.55
N LEU A 25 14.22 3.85 -10.23
CA LEU A 25 12.95 3.23 -9.85
C LEU A 25 13.13 1.93 -9.04
N GLU A 26 14.33 1.59 -8.58
CA GLU A 26 14.56 0.35 -7.84
C GLU A 26 13.89 0.37 -6.45
N TYR A 27 13.71 1.54 -5.84
CA TYR A 27 12.96 1.68 -4.58
C TYR A 27 11.49 1.22 -4.71
N ARG A 28 10.96 1.20 -5.93
CA ARG A 28 9.59 0.79 -6.27
C ARG A 28 9.45 -0.73 -6.39
N GLY A 29 10.48 -1.40 -6.91
CA GLY A 29 10.56 -2.84 -7.14
C GLY A 29 11.99 -3.29 -7.39
N TYR A 30 12.43 -4.38 -6.75
CA TYR A 30 13.79 -4.91 -6.87
C TYR A 30 13.85 -6.44 -7.00
N ASP A 31 12.70 -7.10 -7.16
CA ASP A 31 12.65 -8.57 -7.20
C ASP A 31 13.17 -9.13 -8.54
N SER A 32 12.98 -8.38 -9.62
CA SER A 32 13.42 -8.74 -10.97
C SER A 32 13.39 -7.53 -11.91
N VAL A 33 14.19 -7.55 -12.97
CA VAL A 33 14.31 -6.45 -13.93
C VAL A 33 14.31 -6.97 -15.37
N GLY A 34 13.71 -6.22 -16.28
CA GLY A 34 13.84 -6.50 -17.71
C GLY A 34 13.63 -5.28 -18.61
N THR A 35 14.20 -5.38 -19.81
CA THR A 35 14.17 -4.35 -20.85
C THR A 35 13.87 -5.01 -22.20
N ALA A 36 13.08 -4.32 -23.02
CA ALA A 36 12.86 -4.67 -24.42
C ALA A 36 13.09 -3.45 -25.32
N THR A 37 13.71 -3.69 -26.49
CA THR A 37 13.87 -2.68 -27.55
C THR A 37 13.38 -3.22 -28.88
N VAL A 38 12.96 -2.32 -29.77
CA VAL A 38 12.59 -2.65 -31.15
C VAL A 38 13.67 -2.10 -32.08
N TYR A 39 14.27 -2.99 -32.89
CA TYR A 39 15.29 -2.62 -33.86
C TYR A 39 15.22 -3.48 -35.11
N LYS A 40 15.25 -2.86 -36.29
CA LYS A 40 15.17 -3.55 -37.61
C LYS A 40 14.03 -4.59 -37.66
N ASN A 41 12.83 -4.19 -37.20
CA ASN A 41 11.62 -5.02 -37.15
C ASN A 41 11.78 -6.32 -36.35
N LYS A 42 12.64 -6.30 -35.33
CA LYS A 42 12.83 -7.38 -34.37
C LYS A 42 12.73 -6.85 -32.95
N LEU A 43 12.16 -7.67 -32.09
CA LEU A 43 12.08 -7.44 -30.67
C LEU A 43 13.31 -8.06 -30.00
N PHE A 44 14.01 -7.28 -29.17
CA PHE A 44 15.15 -7.75 -28.37
C PHE A 44 14.80 -7.60 -26.90
N ILE A 45 14.98 -8.64 -26.09
CA ILE A 45 14.59 -8.67 -24.67
C ILE A 45 15.74 -9.21 -23.83
N LYS A 46 16.02 -8.55 -22.71
CA LYS A 46 16.86 -9.07 -21.62
C LYS A 46 16.12 -8.91 -20.31
N LYS A 47 16.00 -9.99 -19.54
CA LYS A 47 15.32 -9.99 -18.25
C LYS A 47 15.80 -11.10 -17.35
N ASP A 48 15.81 -10.87 -16.05
CA ASP A 48 16.12 -11.88 -15.04
C ASP A 48 15.57 -11.49 -13.66
N LYS A 49 15.63 -12.42 -12.70
CA LYS A 49 15.38 -12.14 -11.27
C LYS A 49 16.58 -11.46 -10.62
N GLY A 50 16.34 -10.69 -9.59
CA GLY A 50 17.38 -9.97 -8.84
C GLY A 50 17.34 -8.46 -9.06
N LYS A 51 18.28 -7.79 -8.39
CA LYS A 51 18.42 -6.33 -8.43
C LYS A 51 18.96 -5.85 -9.76
N ILE A 52 18.76 -4.58 -10.09
CA ILE A 52 19.13 -4.06 -11.41
C ILE A 52 20.61 -4.23 -11.73
N ASP A 53 21.48 -3.96 -10.76
CA ASP A 53 22.93 -4.05 -10.94
C ASP A 53 23.38 -5.51 -11.11
N GLU A 54 22.71 -6.46 -10.46
CA GLU A 54 22.99 -7.90 -10.58
C GLU A 54 22.59 -8.41 -11.97
N VAL A 55 21.36 -8.07 -12.41
CA VAL A 55 20.85 -8.44 -13.73
C VAL A 55 21.68 -7.79 -14.84
N HIS A 56 22.09 -6.52 -14.66
CA HIS A 56 22.96 -5.82 -15.60
C HIS A 56 24.34 -6.46 -15.69
N ALA A 57 24.95 -6.88 -14.57
CA ALA A 57 26.25 -7.56 -14.60
C ALA A 57 26.19 -8.91 -15.35
N LEU A 58 25.07 -9.62 -15.28
CA LEU A 58 24.88 -10.91 -15.94
C LEU A 58 24.56 -10.78 -17.43
N HIS A 59 23.64 -9.87 -17.76
CA HIS A 59 23.06 -9.80 -19.11
C HIS A 59 23.57 -8.63 -19.92
N ASN A 60 24.21 -7.63 -19.33
CA ASN A 60 24.53 -6.33 -19.93
C ASN A 60 23.30 -5.69 -20.59
N LEU A 61 22.48 -5.00 -19.79
CA LEU A 61 21.22 -4.39 -20.28
C LEU A 61 21.44 -3.27 -21.31
N ASP A 62 22.65 -2.70 -21.41
CA ASP A 62 22.93 -1.47 -22.18
C ASP A 62 23.19 -1.72 -23.68
N ASP A 63 23.47 -2.95 -24.09
CA ASP A 63 23.82 -3.30 -25.47
C ASP A 63 22.60 -3.60 -26.38
N LEU A 64 21.39 -3.54 -25.82
CA LEU A 64 20.16 -3.76 -26.58
C LEU A 64 20.03 -2.66 -27.66
N PRO A 65 19.91 -3.03 -28.94
CA PRO A 65 19.95 -2.06 -30.03
C PRO A 65 18.61 -1.32 -30.16
N GLY A 66 18.65 -0.10 -30.70
CA GLY A 66 17.46 0.63 -31.12
C GLY A 66 17.15 1.87 -30.29
N ARG A 67 16.41 2.79 -30.90
CA ARG A 67 16.05 4.10 -30.33
C ARG A 67 14.74 4.08 -29.52
N ILE A 68 14.02 2.95 -29.53
CA ILE A 68 12.71 2.74 -28.91
C ILE A 68 12.83 1.55 -27.97
N GLY A 69 12.37 1.73 -26.74
CA GLY A 69 12.33 0.63 -25.79
C GLY A 69 11.51 0.91 -24.55
N ILE A 70 11.22 -0.17 -23.85
CA ILE A 70 10.48 -0.20 -22.60
C ILE A 70 11.24 -1.06 -21.60
N GLY A 71 11.07 -0.76 -20.31
CA GLY A 71 11.71 -1.49 -19.23
C GLY A 71 10.89 -1.46 -17.96
N HIS A 72 11.21 -2.41 -17.07
CA HIS A 72 10.44 -2.65 -15.87
C HIS A 72 11.33 -3.09 -14.71
N THR A 73 11.06 -2.55 -13.53
CA THR A 73 11.48 -3.13 -12.26
C THR A 73 10.27 -3.69 -11.54
N ARG A 74 10.35 -4.95 -11.11
CA ARG A 74 9.19 -5.68 -10.58
C ARG A 74 9.23 -5.77 -9.07
N TRP A 75 8.08 -5.53 -8.48
CA TRP A 75 7.70 -5.96 -7.14
C TRP A 75 6.62 -7.03 -7.32
N ALA A 76 6.96 -8.29 -7.06
CA ALA A 76 6.10 -9.41 -7.40
C ALA A 76 4.78 -9.37 -6.61
N THR A 77 3.64 -9.30 -7.30
CA THR A 77 2.29 -9.47 -6.74
C THR A 77 1.72 -10.85 -7.09
N HIS A 78 1.82 -11.26 -8.36
CA HIS A 78 1.41 -12.56 -8.89
C HIS A 78 2.63 -13.36 -9.38
N GLY A 79 2.85 -14.56 -8.85
CA GLY A 79 3.98 -15.40 -9.28
C GLY A 79 5.33 -14.94 -8.71
N ALA A 80 6.04 -15.90 -8.11
CA ALA A 80 7.34 -15.70 -7.48
C ALA A 80 8.38 -15.08 -8.45
N PRO A 81 9.40 -14.38 -7.93
CA PRO A 81 10.40 -13.70 -8.74
C PRO A 81 11.34 -14.68 -9.44
N TYR A 82 10.90 -15.14 -10.61
CA TYR A 82 11.62 -15.96 -11.57
C TYR A 82 11.69 -15.22 -12.89
N GLN A 83 12.74 -15.46 -13.68
CA GLN A 83 12.94 -14.86 -15.00
C GLN A 83 11.69 -14.93 -15.90
N VAL A 84 10.95 -16.05 -15.87
CA VAL A 84 9.73 -16.24 -16.67
C VAL A 84 8.58 -15.29 -16.27
N ASN A 85 8.52 -14.89 -14.99
CA ASN A 85 7.53 -13.95 -14.45
C ASN A 85 8.02 -12.49 -14.52
N THR A 86 9.26 -12.26 -14.96
CA THR A 86 9.82 -10.92 -15.11
C THR A 86 9.23 -10.26 -16.35
N HIS A 87 8.86 -8.98 -16.25
CA HIS A 87 8.45 -8.18 -17.39
C HIS A 87 9.69 -7.77 -18.21
N PRO A 88 9.59 -7.49 -19.53
CA PRO A 88 8.37 -7.49 -20.33
C PRO A 88 7.82 -8.90 -20.64
N HIS A 89 6.49 -9.01 -20.75
CA HIS A 89 5.80 -10.21 -21.26
C HIS A 89 5.56 -10.08 -22.76
N THR A 90 5.54 -11.22 -23.46
CA THR A 90 5.39 -11.28 -24.91
C THR A 90 4.14 -12.05 -25.32
N ASP A 91 3.72 -11.83 -26.56
CA ASP A 91 2.74 -12.65 -27.26
C ASP A 91 3.31 -14.03 -27.68
N CYS A 92 2.52 -14.87 -28.35
CA CYS A 92 2.97 -16.21 -28.76
C CYS A 92 4.13 -16.17 -29.77
N LYS A 93 4.22 -15.10 -30.59
CA LYS A 93 5.20 -14.95 -31.67
C LYS A 93 6.38 -14.06 -31.32
N GLU A 94 6.45 -13.54 -30.10
CA GLU A 94 7.50 -12.61 -29.63
C GLU A 94 7.61 -11.35 -30.52
N GLN A 95 6.45 -10.85 -30.97
CA GLN A 95 6.29 -9.65 -31.78
C GLN A 95 5.87 -8.44 -30.95
N ILE A 96 5.32 -8.66 -29.75
CA ILE A 96 4.83 -7.63 -28.83
C ILE A 96 5.59 -7.77 -27.51
N ALA A 97 5.92 -6.65 -26.88
CA ALA A 97 6.36 -6.62 -25.49
C ALA A 97 5.47 -5.68 -24.67
N VAL A 98 5.04 -6.16 -23.51
CA VAL A 98 4.21 -5.43 -22.54
C VAL A 98 4.90 -5.35 -21.19
N VAL A 99 4.96 -4.14 -20.63
CA VAL A 99 5.25 -3.91 -19.20
C VAL A 99 4.00 -3.39 -18.51
N HIS A 100 3.82 -3.74 -17.24
CA HIS A 100 2.61 -3.44 -16.48
C HIS A 100 2.91 -3.18 -15.00
N ASN A 101 2.26 -2.16 -14.45
CA ASN A 101 2.14 -1.88 -13.02
C ASN A 101 0.66 -1.91 -12.66
N GLY A 102 0.26 -2.71 -11.68
CA GLY A 102 -1.14 -2.84 -11.31
C GLY A 102 -1.50 -4.30 -11.10
N ILE A 103 -2.81 -4.58 -11.07
CA ILE A 103 -3.37 -5.91 -10.89
C ILE A 103 -4.54 -6.07 -11.85
N ILE A 104 -4.49 -7.13 -12.66
CA ILE A 104 -5.60 -7.57 -13.50
C ILE A 104 -6.43 -8.57 -12.71
N GLU A 105 -7.59 -8.16 -12.21
CA GLU A 105 -8.41 -8.94 -11.28
C GLU A 105 -9.07 -10.14 -11.97
N ASN A 106 -9.56 -9.95 -13.19
CA ASN A 106 -10.19 -11.01 -13.99
C ASN A 106 -9.18 -11.81 -14.83
N PHE A 107 -7.89 -11.81 -14.48
CA PHE A 107 -6.85 -12.48 -15.28
C PHE A 107 -7.09 -13.99 -15.43
N ALA A 108 -7.65 -14.64 -14.41
CA ALA A 108 -7.88 -16.09 -14.43
C ALA A 108 -8.93 -16.48 -15.49
N GLU A 109 -10.02 -15.72 -15.56
CA GLU A 109 -11.08 -15.90 -16.57
C GLU A 109 -10.53 -15.63 -17.98
N LEU A 110 -9.88 -14.48 -18.16
CA LEU A 110 -9.26 -14.09 -19.43
C LEU A 110 -8.23 -15.12 -19.91
N LYS A 111 -7.41 -15.65 -18.99
CA LYS A 111 -6.43 -16.68 -19.30
C LYS A 111 -7.09 -17.96 -19.81
N MET A 112 -8.12 -18.44 -19.13
CA MET A 112 -8.84 -19.64 -19.55
C MET A 112 -9.44 -19.47 -20.95
N GLU A 113 -10.11 -18.34 -21.22
CA GLU A 113 -10.67 -18.05 -22.54
C GLU A 113 -9.60 -18.00 -23.64
N LEU A 114 -8.44 -17.39 -23.36
CA LEU A 114 -7.33 -17.30 -24.32
C LEU A 114 -6.67 -18.66 -24.56
N GLU A 115 -6.53 -19.50 -23.54
CA GLU A 115 -6.04 -20.88 -23.68
C GLU A 115 -6.98 -21.73 -24.54
N GLU A 116 -8.30 -21.59 -24.38
CA GLU A 116 -9.30 -22.24 -25.22
C GLU A 116 -9.22 -21.79 -26.69
N ARG A 117 -8.83 -20.52 -26.93
CA ARG A 117 -8.59 -19.97 -28.26
C ARG A 117 -7.19 -20.30 -28.82
N GLY A 118 -6.36 -21.05 -28.08
CA GLY A 118 -5.08 -21.60 -28.54
C GLY A 118 -3.85 -20.78 -28.18
N HIS A 119 -3.97 -19.76 -27.31
CA HIS A 119 -2.81 -19.03 -26.80
C HIS A 119 -2.03 -19.87 -25.78
N VAL A 120 -0.70 -19.73 -25.76
CA VAL A 120 0.19 -20.49 -24.87
C VAL A 120 0.83 -19.57 -23.85
N PHE A 121 0.37 -19.65 -22.60
CA PHE A 121 0.92 -18.91 -21.48
C PHE A 121 2.20 -19.57 -20.94
N ARG A 122 3.23 -18.76 -20.71
CA ARG A 122 4.53 -19.21 -20.19
C ARG A 122 4.72 -18.85 -18.71
N SER A 123 4.06 -17.80 -18.24
CA SER A 123 4.23 -17.26 -16.90
C SER A 123 3.05 -17.56 -15.97
N LYS A 124 3.22 -17.19 -14.70
CA LYS A 124 2.18 -17.22 -13.66
C LYS A 124 1.73 -15.81 -13.28
N THR A 125 1.98 -14.82 -14.13
CA THR A 125 1.59 -13.43 -13.88
C THR A 125 0.23 -13.15 -14.49
N ASP A 126 -0.47 -12.22 -13.88
CA ASP A 126 -1.68 -11.60 -14.41
C ASP A 126 -1.38 -10.74 -15.65
N THR A 127 -0.15 -10.25 -15.81
CA THR A 127 0.24 -9.34 -16.89
C THR A 127 0.27 -9.99 -18.27
N GLU A 128 0.60 -11.28 -18.37
CA GLU A 128 0.72 -11.98 -19.66
C GLU A 128 -0.60 -12.00 -20.44
N VAL A 129 -1.76 -11.94 -19.77
CA VAL A 129 -3.06 -11.87 -20.46
C VAL A 129 -3.17 -10.62 -21.34
N ILE A 130 -2.52 -9.51 -20.96
CA ILE A 130 -2.55 -8.26 -21.73
C ILE A 130 -1.84 -8.45 -23.06
N ALA A 131 -0.68 -9.13 -23.06
CA ALA A 131 0.08 -9.38 -24.29
C ALA A 131 -0.73 -10.21 -25.30
N HIS A 132 -1.42 -11.26 -24.82
CA HIS A 132 -2.25 -12.12 -25.65
C HIS A 132 -3.56 -11.47 -26.10
N LEU A 133 -4.20 -10.65 -25.28
CA LEU A 133 -5.36 -9.87 -25.71
C LEU A 133 -5.00 -8.91 -26.85
N ILE A 134 -3.86 -8.22 -26.75
CA ILE A 134 -3.38 -7.32 -27.83
C ILE A 134 -3.01 -8.13 -29.08
N GLU A 135 -2.36 -9.29 -28.92
CA GLU A 135 -2.05 -10.22 -30.02
C GLU A 135 -3.29 -10.60 -30.85
N GLU A 136 -4.39 -10.96 -30.19
CA GLU A 136 -5.64 -11.36 -30.84
C GLU A 136 -6.23 -10.19 -31.66
N LYS A 137 -6.23 -8.98 -31.08
CA LYS A 137 -6.76 -7.76 -31.73
C LYS A 137 -5.91 -7.29 -32.91
N LEU A 138 -4.57 -7.36 -32.80
CA LEU A 138 -3.66 -7.06 -33.90
C LEU A 138 -3.81 -8.06 -35.05
N THR A 139 -3.98 -9.35 -34.73
CA THR A 139 -4.24 -10.40 -35.75
C THR A 139 -5.57 -10.15 -36.47
N GLY A 140 -6.54 -9.53 -35.79
CA GLY A 140 -7.80 -9.06 -36.37
C GLY A 140 -7.70 -7.80 -37.25
N GLY A 141 -6.51 -7.21 -37.41
CA GLY A 141 -6.27 -6.07 -38.30
C GLY A 141 -6.38 -4.68 -37.67
N LEU A 142 -6.52 -4.59 -36.33
CA LEU A 142 -6.50 -3.31 -35.63
C LEU A 142 -5.07 -2.74 -35.55
N THR A 143 -4.95 -1.42 -35.43
CA THR A 143 -3.68 -0.76 -35.08
C THR A 143 -3.29 -1.07 -33.63
N LEU A 144 -2.04 -0.86 -33.24
CA LEU A 144 -1.52 -1.11 -31.89
C LEU A 144 -2.30 -0.33 -30.83
N ALA A 145 -2.67 0.92 -31.11
CA ALA A 145 -3.43 1.75 -30.21
C ALA A 145 -4.88 1.23 -30.04
N GLU A 146 -5.53 0.84 -31.13
CA GLU A 146 -6.88 0.27 -31.11
C GLU A 146 -6.90 -1.11 -30.45
N ALA A 147 -5.90 -1.95 -30.72
CA ALA A 147 -5.73 -3.26 -30.12
C ALA A 147 -5.51 -3.15 -28.60
N ALA A 148 -4.65 -2.24 -28.15
CA ALA A 148 -4.45 -1.95 -26.74
C ALA A 148 -5.75 -1.46 -26.08
N ARG A 149 -6.49 -0.55 -26.72
CA ARG A 149 -7.78 -0.08 -26.21
C ARG A 149 -8.79 -1.22 -26.04
N GLU A 150 -9.00 -2.02 -27.07
CA GLU A 150 -9.98 -3.11 -27.04
C GLU A 150 -9.58 -4.25 -26.09
N ALA A 151 -8.27 -4.47 -25.88
CA ALA A 151 -7.77 -5.33 -24.81
C ALA A 151 -8.13 -4.76 -23.43
N LEU A 152 -7.87 -3.47 -23.18
CA LEU A 152 -8.10 -2.83 -21.89
C LEU A 152 -9.58 -2.68 -21.52
N ARG A 153 -10.49 -2.70 -22.49
CA ARG A 153 -11.95 -2.73 -22.23
C ARG A 153 -12.43 -4.05 -21.62
N GLN A 154 -11.66 -5.13 -21.77
CA GLN A 154 -11.95 -6.44 -21.18
C GLN A 154 -11.27 -6.63 -19.81
N VAL A 155 -10.36 -5.74 -19.45
CA VAL A 155 -9.57 -5.81 -18.21
C VAL A 155 -10.33 -5.17 -17.06
N VAL A 156 -10.46 -5.91 -15.96
CA VAL A 156 -10.94 -5.40 -14.67
C VAL A 156 -9.75 -5.26 -13.73
N GLY A 157 -9.64 -4.13 -13.05
CA GLY A 157 -8.59 -3.84 -12.07
C GLY A 157 -7.87 -2.53 -12.32
N SER A 158 -6.60 -2.46 -11.87
CA SER A 158 -5.73 -1.29 -12.07
C SER A 158 -4.57 -1.63 -12.98
N TYR A 159 -4.13 -0.65 -13.77
CA TYR A 159 -3.01 -0.82 -14.67
C TYR A 159 -2.34 0.51 -15.02
N ALA A 160 -1.03 0.46 -15.21
CA ALA A 160 -0.27 1.36 -16.05
C ALA A 160 0.56 0.45 -16.95
N ILE A 161 0.30 0.49 -18.25
CA ILE A 161 0.98 -0.37 -19.23
C ILE A 161 1.80 0.45 -20.20
N ALA A 162 2.81 -0.20 -20.78
CA ALA A 162 3.44 0.26 -22.02
C ALA A 162 3.69 -0.92 -22.94
N VAL A 163 3.44 -0.69 -24.23
CA VAL A 163 3.42 -1.71 -25.28
C VAL A 163 4.25 -1.25 -26.46
N VAL A 164 5.10 -2.15 -26.95
CA VAL A 164 5.79 -2.00 -28.24
C VAL A 164 5.49 -3.20 -29.14
N SER A 165 5.47 -2.97 -30.44
CA SER A 165 5.25 -4.00 -31.45
C SER A 165 6.25 -3.89 -32.59
N VAL A 166 6.66 -5.02 -33.16
CA VAL A 166 7.45 -5.05 -34.41
C VAL A 166 6.65 -4.64 -35.64
N THR A 167 5.31 -4.66 -35.57
CA THR A 167 4.42 -4.25 -36.69
C THR A 167 4.29 -2.74 -36.83
N GLU A 168 4.39 -2.01 -35.71
CA GLU A 168 4.41 -0.55 -35.64
C GLU A 168 5.64 -0.11 -34.84
N PRO A 169 6.85 -0.31 -35.40
CA PRO A 169 8.12 -0.22 -34.66
C PRO A 169 8.50 1.21 -34.26
N ASP A 170 7.76 2.21 -34.72
CA ASP A 170 7.94 3.64 -34.49
C ASP A 170 7.07 4.20 -33.35
N LYS A 171 6.29 3.34 -32.67
CA LYS A 171 5.34 3.75 -31.63
C LYS A 171 5.57 3.04 -30.30
N ILE A 172 5.22 3.74 -29.23
CA ILE A 172 4.94 3.14 -27.91
C ILE A 172 3.52 3.54 -27.52
N VAL A 173 2.71 2.56 -27.12
CA VAL A 173 1.36 2.80 -26.60
C VAL A 173 1.37 2.57 -25.09
N CYS A 174 1.02 3.59 -24.33
CA CYS A 174 0.88 3.47 -22.87
C CYS A 174 -0.56 3.77 -22.47
N ALA A 175 -1.02 3.20 -21.35
CA ALA A 175 -2.36 3.46 -20.83
C ALA A 175 -2.37 3.38 -19.32
N ARG A 176 -3.32 4.06 -18.68
CA ARG A 176 -3.44 4.11 -17.22
C ARG A 176 -4.89 3.96 -16.74
N LYS A 177 -5.04 3.23 -15.64
CA LYS A 177 -6.18 3.21 -14.73
C LYS A 177 -5.67 2.96 -13.30
N GLU A 178 -5.75 3.96 -12.44
CA GLU A 178 -5.40 3.97 -11.02
C GLU A 178 -3.92 3.76 -10.66
N SER A 179 -3.10 3.17 -11.55
CA SER A 179 -1.64 3.09 -11.36
C SER A 179 -0.93 4.30 -11.98
N PRO A 180 0.01 4.96 -11.29
CA PRO A 180 0.67 6.16 -11.80
C PRO A 180 1.39 5.96 -13.14
N LEU A 181 1.20 6.93 -14.04
CA LEU A 181 1.90 7.04 -15.31
C LEU A 181 2.05 8.53 -15.67
N VAL A 182 3.28 8.92 -16.02
CA VAL A 182 3.65 10.28 -16.40
C VAL A 182 4.53 10.25 -17.65
N VAL A 183 4.38 11.26 -18.51
CA VAL A 183 5.18 11.41 -19.73
C VAL A 183 6.12 12.60 -19.60
N GLY A 184 7.39 12.39 -19.91
CA GLY A 184 8.41 13.44 -19.99
C GLY A 184 8.62 13.86 -21.45
N VAL A 185 8.62 15.16 -21.71
CA VAL A 185 8.76 15.72 -23.07
C VAL A 185 10.08 16.46 -23.20
N ALA A 186 10.94 16.04 -24.12
CA ALA A 186 12.19 16.73 -24.49
C ALA A 186 12.18 17.09 -25.98
N GLU A 187 13.13 17.94 -26.40
CA GLU A 187 13.21 18.40 -27.79
C GLU A 187 13.44 17.26 -28.80
N ASN A 188 14.21 16.23 -28.42
CA ASN A 188 14.60 15.13 -29.30
C ASN A 188 14.23 13.74 -28.75
N ALA A 189 13.35 13.70 -27.74
CA ALA A 189 12.92 12.45 -27.11
C ALA A 189 11.61 12.59 -26.35
N LEU A 190 10.85 11.50 -26.31
CA LEU A 190 9.73 11.31 -25.40
C LEU A 190 10.07 10.20 -24.42
N TYR A 191 9.72 10.42 -23.15
CA TYR A 191 9.90 9.48 -22.07
C TYR A 191 8.54 9.18 -21.43
N PHE A 192 8.38 8.00 -20.88
CA PHE A 192 7.30 7.74 -19.93
C PHE A 192 7.86 6.99 -18.74
N ALA A 193 7.22 7.18 -17.59
CA ALA A 193 7.59 6.50 -16.38
C ALA A 193 6.40 6.32 -15.45
N SER A 194 6.53 5.38 -14.51
CA SER A 194 5.63 5.31 -13.36
C SER A 194 5.89 6.42 -12.34
N ASP A 195 7.02 7.12 -12.43
CA ASP A 195 7.36 8.24 -11.55
C ASP A 195 8.32 9.23 -12.22
N ILE A 196 8.17 10.51 -11.87
CA ILE A 196 8.95 11.64 -12.40
C ILE A 196 10.48 11.50 -12.24
N PRO A 197 11.03 11.00 -11.10
CA PRO A 197 12.49 10.87 -10.91
C PRO A 197 13.23 10.16 -12.05
N ALA A 198 12.54 9.23 -12.71
CA ALA A 198 13.14 8.38 -13.74
C ALA A 198 13.61 9.20 -14.96
N PHE A 199 12.84 10.20 -15.39
CA PHE A 199 13.18 11.07 -16.53
C PHE A 199 13.60 12.49 -16.13
N LEU A 200 13.52 12.89 -14.85
CA LEU A 200 13.86 14.26 -14.44
C LEU A 200 15.26 14.74 -14.88
N PRO A 201 16.32 13.89 -14.88
CA PRO A 201 17.63 14.29 -15.42
C PRO A 201 17.66 14.49 -16.94
N LEU A 202 16.62 14.05 -17.65
CA LEU A 202 16.50 14.09 -19.11
C LEU A 202 15.57 15.22 -19.57
N THR A 203 14.55 15.54 -18.77
CA THR A 203 13.64 16.67 -18.99
C THR A 203 12.88 17.02 -17.70
N ASN A 204 12.57 18.29 -17.53
CA ASN A 204 11.68 18.79 -16.48
C ASN A 204 10.26 19.12 -16.99
N ARG A 205 9.97 18.88 -18.28
CA ARG A 205 8.61 19.06 -18.83
C ARG A 205 7.84 17.76 -18.75
N SER A 206 6.68 17.76 -18.11
CA SER A 206 5.88 16.56 -17.90
C SER A 206 4.41 16.73 -18.25
N VAL A 207 3.79 15.64 -18.65
CA VAL A 207 2.35 15.51 -18.85
C VAL A 207 1.85 14.38 -17.96
N VAL A 208 0.95 14.71 -17.03
CA VAL A 208 0.30 13.70 -16.18
C VAL A 208 -0.83 13.03 -16.98
N ILE A 209 -0.82 11.70 -16.98
CA ILE A 209 -1.87 10.88 -17.60
C ILE A 209 -2.91 10.57 -16.54
N GLN A 210 -4.19 10.79 -16.87
CA GLN A 210 -5.33 10.54 -15.99
C GLN A 210 -5.84 9.11 -16.15
N ASP A 211 -6.76 8.71 -15.29
CA ASP A 211 -7.35 7.39 -15.34
C ASP A 211 -8.22 7.22 -16.60
N GLU A 212 -8.18 6.02 -17.15
CA GLU A 212 -8.85 5.63 -18.39
C GLU A 212 -8.39 6.41 -19.63
N GLU A 213 -7.15 6.91 -19.61
CA GLU A 213 -6.49 7.51 -20.76
C GLU A 213 -5.45 6.56 -21.39
N ILE A 214 -5.34 6.63 -22.71
CA ILE A 214 -4.30 6.01 -23.53
C ILE A 214 -3.47 7.10 -24.18
N ILE A 215 -2.15 6.92 -24.20
CA ILE A 215 -1.20 7.80 -24.86
C ILE A 215 -0.41 7.04 -25.92
N ILE A 216 -0.36 7.62 -27.11
CA ILE A 216 0.38 7.11 -28.26
C ILE A 216 1.59 8.03 -28.42
N LEU A 217 2.78 7.48 -28.20
CA LEU A 217 4.05 8.16 -28.40
C LEU A 217 4.61 7.79 -29.76
N ASN A 218 5.03 8.76 -30.54
CA ASN A 218 5.71 8.57 -31.82
C ASN A 218 6.94 9.52 -31.93
N ASP A 219 7.52 9.70 -33.11
CA ASP A 219 8.75 10.48 -33.29
C ASP A 219 8.56 11.99 -33.07
N GLY A 220 8.55 12.42 -31.80
CA GLY A 220 8.48 13.82 -31.38
C GLY A 220 7.07 14.31 -31.04
N GLU A 221 6.02 13.52 -31.28
CA GLU A 221 4.64 13.87 -30.93
C GLU A 221 4.02 12.84 -29.99
N TYR A 222 3.01 13.28 -29.24
CA TYR A 222 2.17 12.40 -28.45
C TYR A 222 0.71 12.74 -28.66
N GLU A 223 -0.13 11.72 -28.63
CA GLU A 223 -1.58 11.86 -28.70
C GLU A 223 -2.21 11.20 -27.46
N ILE A 224 -3.09 11.91 -26.76
CA ILE A 224 -3.84 11.37 -25.62
C ILE A 224 -5.30 11.17 -26.05
N ARG A 225 -5.84 9.99 -25.78
CA ARG A 225 -7.26 9.69 -25.96
C ARG A 225 -7.88 9.04 -24.73
N LYS A 226 -9.18 9.19 -24.59
CA LYS A 226 -9.96 8.43 -23.60
C LYS A 226 -10.23 7.01 -24.09
N ILE A 227 -10.04 6.02 -23.24
CA ILE A 227 -10.29 4.60 -23.53
C ILE A 227 -11.79 4.33 -23.81
N PRO A 228 -12.76 4.88 -23.04
CA PRO A 228 -14.19 4.58 -23.25
C PRO A 228 -14.71 4.99 -24.64
N ASP A 229 -14.46 6.22 -25.07
CA ASP A 229 -15.10 6.86 -26.23
C ASP A 229 -14.15 7.28 -27.35
N TRP A 230 -12.83 7.13 -27.17
CA TRP A 230 -11.78 7.55 -28.12
C TRP A 230 -11.67 9.06 -28.33
N GLU A 231 -12.25 9.87 -27.42
CA GLU A 231 -12.16 11.32 -27.47
C GLU A 231 -10.70 11.79 -27.36
N LEU A 232 -10.30 12.76 -28.19
CA LEU A 232 -8.98 13.36 -28.16
C LEU A 232 -8.86 14.34 -26.98
N VAL A 233 -7.83 14.18 -26.16
CA VAL A 233 -7.54 15.05 -25.02
C VAL A 233 -6.32 15.91 -25.34
N LYS A 234 -6.49 17.23 -25.28
CA LYS A 234 -5.37 18.19 -25.41
C LYS A 234 -4.83 18.54 -24.02
N ARG A 235 -3.55 18.27 -23.78
CA ARG A 235 -2.86 18.59 -22.54
C ARG A 235 -1.42 19.03 -22.84
N GLU A 236 -1.07 20.22 -22.42
CA GLU A 236 0.27 20.78 -22.60
C GLU A 236 1.22 20.31 -21.48
N PRO A 237 2.54 20.17 -21.74
CA PRO A 237 3.50 19.81 -20.72
C PRO A 237 3.73 20.95 -19.71
N GLU A 238 3.69 20.61 -18.42
CA GLU A 238 4.02 21.50 -17.31
C GLU A 238 5.50 21.40 -16.93
N VAL A 239 6.10 22.50 -16.47
CA VAL A 239 7.49 22.51 -15.99
C VAL A 239 7.53 22.14 -14.51
N ILE A 240 8.29 21.09 -14.20
CA ILE A 240 8.52 20.62 -12.83
C ILE A 240 9.75 21.32 -12.26
N ASP A 241 9.58 22.03 -11.15
CA ASP A 241 10.66 22.68 -10.40
C ASP A 241 11.14 21.81 -9.22
N TRP A 242 11.45 20.54 -9.50
CA TRP A 242 11.86 19.56 -8.48
C TRP A 242 13.35 19.24 -8.60
N THR A 243 14.01 19.05 -7.45
CA THR A 243 15.32 18.39 -7.39
C THR A 243 15.15 16.86 -7.45
N SER A 244 16.22 16.11 -7.71
CA SER A 244 16.17 14.63 -7.70
C SER A 244 15.69 14.07 -6.36
N GLU A 245 16.09 14.68 -5.24
CA GLU A 245 15.64 14.28 -3.90
C GLU A 245 14.14 14.57 -3.69
N MET A 246 13.66 15.74 -4.14
CA MET A 246 12.23 16.07 -4.11
C MET A 246 11.41 15.10 -4.97
N ALA A 247 11.98 14.60 -6.06
CA ALA A 247 11.31 13.67 -6.94
C ALA A 247 11.06 12.30 -6.28
N GLU A 248 12.04 11.75 -5.53
CA GLU A 248 11.83 10.48 -4.81
C GLU A 248 10.71 10.60 -3.76
N LYS A 249 10.59 11.79 -3.17
CA LYS A 249 9.52 12.17 -2.26
C LYS A 249 8.26 12.68 -2.98
N GLN A 250 8.20 12.61 -4.32
CA GLN A 250 7.07 13.06 -5.14
C GLN A 250 6.57 14.48 -4.83
N GLY A 251 7.48 15.41 -4.57
CA GLY A 251 7.19 16.79 -4.21
C GLY A 251 6.83 16.99 -2.72
N TYR A 252 6.74 15.93 -1.92
CA TYR A 252 6.58 16.04 -0.47
C TYR A 252 7.93 16.33 0.22
N PRO A 253 7.92 17.03 1.37
CA PRO A 253 9.14 17.32 2.14
C PRO A 253 9.78 16.07 2.79
N HIS A 254 8.96 15.07 3.14
CA HIS A 254 9.37 13.85 3.85
C HIS A 254 8.64 12.62 3.29
N PHE A 255 9.28 11.45 3.29
CA PHE A 255 8.68 10.17 2.94
C PHE A 255 7.47 9.84 3.81
N MET A 256 7.53 10.11 5.12
CA MET A 256 6.41 9.85 6.02
C MET A 256 5.15 10.61 5.60
N LEU A 257 5.28 11.89 5.20
CA LEU A 257 4.12 12.65 4.73
C LEU A 257 3.61 12.08 3.39
N LYS A 258 4.52 11.82 2.43
CA LYS A 258 4.16 11.15 1.18
C LYS A 258 3.37 9.85 1.45
N GLU A 259 3.86 9.01 2.36
CA GLU A 259 3.27 7.71 2.68
C GLU A 259 1.91 7.83 3.37
N ILE A 260 1.70 8.88 4.18
CA ILE A 260 0.37 9.21 4.71
C ILE A 260 -0.59 9.54 3.56
N HIS A 261 -0.15 10.33 2.58
CA HIS A 261 -0.95 10.68 1.40
C HIS A 261 -1.14 9.52 0.41
N GLU A 262 -0.28 8.51 0.42
CA GLU A 262 -0.43 7.29 -0.38
C GLU A 262 -1.46 6.30 0.19
N GLN A 263 -1.95 6.50 1.42
CA GLN A 263 -2.87 5.56 2.07
C GLN A 263 -4.13 5.23 1.27
N PRO A 264 -4.82 6.19 0.60
CA PRO A 264 -5.98 5.87 -0.24
C PRO A 264 -5.65 4.87 -1.35
N SER A 265 -4.60 5.12 -2.14
CA SER A 265 -4.22 4.23 -3.25
C SER A 265 -3.71 2.87 -2.75
N CYS A 266 -3.01 2.86 -1.61
CA CYS A 266 -2.57 1.62 -0.96
C CYS A 266 -3.75 0.78 -0.49
N LEU A 267 -4.78 1.39 0.10
CA LEU A 267 -5.99 0.68 0.51
C LEU A 267 -6.77 0.15 -0.70
N ARG A 268 -6.90 0.91 -1.79
CA ARG A 268 -7.52 0.40 -3.04
C ARG A 268 -6.82 -0.88 -3.52
N SER A 269 -5.48 -0.90 -3.46
CA SER A 269 -4.69 -2.10 -3.79
C SER A 269 -4.93 -3.24 -2.79
N THR A 270 -4.94 -2.94 -1.49
CA THR A 270 -5.19 -3.91 -0.40
C THR A 270 -6.59 -4.53 -0.43
N LEU A 271 -7.57 -3.84 -1.01
CA LEU A 271 -8.94 -4.35 -1.15
C LEU A 271 -9.09 -5.29 -2.35
N ARG A 272 -8.09 -5.34 -3.24
CA ARG A 272 -8.05 -6.19 -4.44
C ARG A 272 -7.13 -7.41 -4.25
N LEU A 273 -6.96 -7.81 -3.00
CA LEU A 273 -6.19 -9.01 -2.68
C LEU A 273 -6.86 -10.25 -3.22
N GLN A 274 -6.05 -11.27 -3.47
CA GLN A 274 -6.52 -12.54 -4.02
C GLN A 274 -7.43 -13.25 -3.01
N ASP A 275 -8.70 -13.35 -3.35
CA ASP A 275 -9.73 -13.98 -2.52
C ASP A 275 -9.37 -15.40 -2.09
N GLN A 276 -8.73 -16.18 -2.97
CA GLN A 276 -8.33 -17.55 -2.68
C GLN A 276 -7.40 -17.66 -1.47
N PHE A 277 -6.44 -16.73 -1.33
CA PHE A 277 -5.50 -16.74 -0.20
C PHE A 277 -6.17 -16.27 1.09
N LEU A 278 -7.07 -15.29 1.01
CA LEU A 278 -7.87 -14.84 2.14
C LEU A 278 -8.80 -15.98 2.64
N GLU A 279 -9.49 -16.66 1.74
CA GLU A 279 -10.37 -17.80 2.06
C GLU A 279 -9.60 -18.98 2.68
N LEU A 280 -8.42 -19.29 2.14
CA LEU A 280 -7.57 -20.34 2.68
C LEU A 280 -7.05 -19.97 4.08
N MET A 281 -6.61 -18.73 4.28
CA MET A 281 -6.17 -18.23 5.58
C MET A 281 -7.32 -18.27 6.60
N THR A 282 -8.51 -17.79 6.22
CA THR A 282 -9.72 -17.87 7.04
C THR A 282 -10.09 -19.31 7.39
N THR A 283 -9.90 -20.27 6.47
CA THR A 283 -10.13 -21.70 6.74
C THR A 283 -9.24 -22.24 7.85
N PHE A 284 -7.97 -21.84 7.90
CA PHE A 284 -7.06 -22.26 8.97
C PHE A 284 -7.39 -21.60 10.31
N ILE A 285 -7.80 -20.32 10.28
CA ILE A 285 -8.26 -19.60 11.47
C ILE A 285 -9.54 -20.25 12.04
N ASP A 286 -10.50 -20.60 11.18
CA ASP A 286 -11.77 -21.20 11.60
C ASP A 286 -11.62 -22.56 12.29
N ARG A 287 -10.65 -23.37 11.82
CA ARG A 287 -10.36 -24.71 12.35
C ARG A 287 -9.49 -24.71 13.60
N ALA A 288 -8.90 -23.57 13.96
CA ALA A 288 -7.99 -23.48 15.10
C ALA A 288 -8.76 -23.60 16.42
N GLY A 289 -8.17 -24.31 17.38
CA GLY A 289 -8.62 -24.27 18.78
C GLY A 289 -8.26 -22.93 19.44
N GLU A 290 -7.06 -22.43 19.16
CA GLU A 290 -6.58 -21.13 19.63
C GLU A 290 -5.91 -20.35 18.50
N VAL A 291 -6.14 -19.03 18.44
CA VAL A 291 -5.56 -18.15 17.43
C VAL A 291 -4.71 -17.08 18.10
N PHE A 292 -3.41 -17.09 17.80
CA PHE A 292 -2.44 -16.09 18.27
C PHE A 292 -2.13 -15.10 17.15
N LEU A 293 -2.29 -13.81 17.42
CA LEU A 293 -1.92 -12.71 16.52
C LEU A 293 -0.60 -12.13 17.00
N VAL A 294 0.50 -12.44 16.31
CA VAL A 294 1.85 -12.19 16.83
C VAL A 294 2.58 -11.16 15.99
N ALA A 295 3.03 -10.08 16.63
CA ALA A 295 3.68 -8.96 15.98
C ALA A 295 4.49 -8.09 16.97
N CYS A 296 5.20 -7.09 16.45
CA CYS A 296 5.90 -6.07 17.22
C CYS A 296 5.42 -4.66 16.83
N GLY A 297 5.51 -3.70 17.76
CA GLY A 297 5.28 -2.28 17.51
C GLY A 297 3.93 -1.97 16.85
N THR A 298 3.93 -1.17 15.79
CA THR A 298 2.72 -0.80 15.02
C THR A 298 1.92 -2.02 14.54
N SER A 299 2.58 -3.11 14.10
CA SER A 299 1.86 -4.33 13.69
C SER A 299 1.20 -5.06 14.86
N HIS A 300 1.73 -4.93 16.08
CA HIS A 300 1.06 -5.42 17.28
C HIS A 300 -0.20 -4.60 17.61
N ASN A 301 -0.15 -3.28 17.45
CA ASN A 301 -1.35 -2.44 17.60
C ASN A 301 -2.45 -2.85 16.61
N ALA A 302 -2.08 -3.26 15.38
CA ALA A 302 -3.04 -3.79 14.41
C ALA A 302 -3.64 -5.14 14.87
N CYS A 303 -2.83 -6.01 15.49
CA CYS A 303 -3.30 -7.25 16.09
C CYS A 303 -4.28 -7.00 17.25
N ILE A 304 -4.06 -5.97 18.07
CA ILE A 304 -5.02 -5.57 19.12
C ILE A 304 -6.35 -5.18 18.48
N ALA A 305 -6.35 -4.30 17.46
CA ALA A 305 -7.59 -3.92 16.76
C ALA A 305 -8.29 -5.15 16.16
N ALA A 306 -7.53 -6.04 15.52
CA ALA A 306 -8.05 -7.27 14.96
C ALA A 306 -8.70 -8.18 16.01
N SER A 307 -8.16 -8.23 17.23
CA SER A 307 -8.78 -9.05 18.28
C SER A 307 -10.21 -8.62 18.62
N TYR A 308 -10.49 -7.31 18.59
CA TYR A 308 -11.85 -6.79 18.69
C TYR A 308 -12.69 -7.13 17.45
N MET A 309 -12.12 -7.00 16.24
CA MET A 309 -12.82 -7.32 14.99
C MET A 309 -13.26 -8.80 14.95
N PHE A 310 -12.35 -9.74 15.24
CA PHE A 310 -12.64 -11.17 15.30
C PHE A 310 -13.67 -11.51 16.39
N SER A 311 -13.57 -10.87 17.55
CA SER A 311 -14.53 -11.08 18.64
C SER A 311 -15.92 -10.56 18.30
N LYS A 312 -16.04 -9.34 17.76
CA LYS A 312 -17.33 -8.70 17.45
C LYS A 312 -18.01 -9.34 16.24
N LEU A 313 -17.27 -9.63 15.17
CA LEU A 313 -17.85 -10.14 13.92
C LEU A 313 -18.00 -11.66 13.92
N ALA A 314 -16.95 -12.39 14.31
CA ALA A 314 -16.88 -13.84 14.13
C ALA A 314 -17.10 -14.64 15.42
N LEU A 315 -17.36 -13.95 16.54
CA LEU A 315 -17.41 -14.51 17.89
C LEU A 315 -16.20 -15.40 18.18
N SER A 316 -15.03 -14.99 17.68
CA SER A 316 -13.78 -15.73 17.81
C SER A 316 -12.84 -14.97 18.74
N ALA A 317 -12.49 -15.59 19.87
CA ALA A 317 -11.41 -15.08 20.71
C ALA A 317 -10.08 -15.27 19.98
N THR A 318 -9.26 -14.23 19.98
CA THR A 318 -7.89 -14.27 19.44
C THR A 318 -6.97 -13.55 20.42
N HIS A 319 -5.72 -13.98 20.50
CA HIS A 319 -4.75 -13.48 21.46
C HIS A 319 -3.72 -12.58 20.76
N PRO A 320 -3.81 -11.25 20.85
CA PRO A 320 -2.74 -10.37 20.38
C PRO A 320 -1.55 -10.47 21.35
N VAL A 321 -0.39 -10.87 20.83
CA VAL A 321 0.83 -11.08 21.63
C VAL A 321 1.98 -10.28 21.04
N ILE A 322 2.76 -9.65 21.92
CA ILE A 322 4.03 -9.02 21.55
C ILE A 322 5.04 -10.14 21.27
N ALA A 323 5.64 -10.16 20.08
CA ALA A 323 6.39 -11.33 19.61
C ALA A 323 7.59 -11.71 20.51
N SER A 324 8.25 -10.73 21.15
CA SER A 324 9.34 -10.98 22.09
C SER A 324 8.90 -11.80 23.30
N GLU A 325 7.67 -11.62 23.76
CA GLU A 325 7.10 -12.29 24.94
C GLU A 325 6.45 -13.64 24.59
N PHE A 326 6.23 -13.91 23.30
CA PHE A 326 5.47 -15.09 22.87
C PHE A 326 6.07 -16.40 23.38
N VAL A 327 7.40 -16.55 23.28
CA VAL A 327 8.10 -17.76 23.71
C VAL A 327 7.98 -17.96 25.21
N GLU A 328 8.12 -16.89 25.99
CA GLU A 328 8.07 -16.95 27.45
C GLU A 328 6.64 -17.17 27.98
N GLN A 329 5.66 -16.49 27.39
CA GLN A 329 4.27 -16.52 27.84
C GLN A 329 3.49 -17.73 27.32
N HIS A 330 3.63 -18.04 26.03
CA HIS A 330 2.79 -19.01 25.32
C HIS A 330 3.57 -20.17 24.71
N GLY A 331 4.90 -20.08 24.63
CA GLY A 331 5.72 -21.08 23.97
C GLY A 331 5.41 -22.50 24.44
N LYS A 332 5.13 -22.71 25.74
CA LYS A 332 4.78 -24.03 26.28
C LYS A 332 3.34 -24.50 26.02
N SER A 333 2.39 -23.59 25.84
CA SER A 333 0.96 -23.92 25.66
C SER A 333 0.58 -24.20 24.21
N VAL A 334 1.35 -23.65 23.25
CA VAL A 334 1.16 -23.84 21.81
C VAL A 334 1.29 -25.31 21.43
N ASN A 335 0.38 -25.78 20.58
CA ASN A 335 0.28 -27.17 20.14
C ASN A 335 -0.29 -27.27 18.71
N ILE A 336 -0.63 -28.49 18.27
CA ILE A 336 -1.11 -28.76 16.91
C ILE A 336 -2.46 -28.09 16.57
N ASP A 337 -3.27 -27.79 17.57
CA ASP A 337 -4.56 -27.10 17.42
C ASP A 337 -4.42 -25.57 17.47
N SER A 338 -3.20 -25.07 17.72
CA SER A 338 -2.91 -23.64 17.69
C SER A 338 -2.64 -23.15 16.26
N THR A 339 -3.21 -21.99 15.93
CA THR A 339 -2.87 -21.24 14.72
C THR A 339 -2.23 -19.92 15.11
N LEU A 340 -1.12 -19.59 14.47
CA LEU A 340 -0.37 -18.37 14.68
C LEU A 340 -0.37 -17.54 13.40
N LEU A 341 -0.99 -16.36 13.46
CA LEU A 341 -0.94 -15.35 12.40
C LEU A 341 0.14 -14.33 12.75
N ALA A 342 1.29 -14.44 12.10
CA ALA A 342 2.35 -13.43 12.20
C ALA A 342 2.04 -12.24 11.30
N VAL A 343 2.06 -11.04 11.89
CA VAL A 343 1.86 -9.78 11.17
C VAL A 343 3.15 -8.97 11.20
N SER A 344 3.76 -8.74 10.05
CA SER A 344 5.02 -8.00 9.95
C SER A 344 5.15 -7.32 8.59
N GLN A 345 5.35 -6.00 8.59
CA GLN A 345 5.59 -5.23 7.38
C GLN A 345 6.76 -5.81 6.56
N SER A 346 7.92 -6.04 7.19
CA SER A 346 9.13 -6.50 6.50
C SER A 346 9.16 -8.02 6.29
N GLY A 347 8.48 -8.79 7.14
CA GLY A 347 8.57 -10.25 7.15
C GLY A 347 9.94 -10.78 7.63
N GLU A 348 10.77 -9.91 8.20
CA GLU A 348 12.14 -10.20 8.66
C GLU A 348 12.37 -9.82 10.14
N THR A 349 11.34 -9.40 10.87
CA THR A 349 11.45 -9.00 12.28
C THR A 349 11.92 -10.18 13.14
N ALA A 350 13.07 -10.05 13.81
CA ALA A 350 13.75 -11.17 14.47
C ALA A 350 12.89 -11.86 15.55
N ASP A 351 12.20 -11.09 16.39
CA ASP A 351 11.32 -11.64 17.43
C ASP A 351 10.09 -12.34 16.85
N THR A 352 9.49 -11.77 15.80
CA THR A 352 8.40 -12.44 15.07
C THR A 352 8.88 -13.76 14.50
N LEU A 353 10.06 -13.81 13.87
CA LEU A 353 10.63 -15.04 13.34
C LEU A 353 10.94 -16.07 14.43
N ALA A 354 11.41 -15.63 15.60
CA ALA A 354 11.64 -16.52 16.74
C ALA A 354 10.33 -17.13 17.28
N ALA A 355 9.26 -16.35 17.36
CA ALA A 355 7.94 -16.84 17.74
C ALA A 355 7.39 -17.87 16.73
N LEU A 356 7.58 -17.63 15.42
CA LEU A 356 7.20 -18.57 14.37
C LEU A 356 7.94 -19.90 14.50
N GLU A 357 9.26 -19.86 14.70
CA GLU A 357 10.07 -21.06 14.84
C GLU A 357 9.64 -21.87 16.05
N CYS A 358 9.37 -21.22 17.18
CA CYS A 358 8.83 -21.85 18.38
C CYS A 358 7.48 -22.55 18.10
N ALA A 359 6.58 -21.88 17.40
CA ALA A 359 5.26 -22.43 17.03
C ALA A 359 5.40 -23.63 16.07
N ARG A 360 6.29 -23.55 15.07
CA ARG A 360 6.55 -24.63 14.11
C ARG A 360 7.12 -25.87 14.78
N GLN A 361 8.05 -25.71 15.71
CA GLN A 361 8.62 -26.83 16.48
C GLN A 361 7.56 -27.58 17.30
N ARG A 362 6.41 -26.96 17.54
CA ARG A 362 5.26 -27.53 18.25
C ARG A 362 4.11 -27.93 17.32
N ALA A 363 4.37 -28.00 16.02
CA ALA A 363 3.43 -28.37 14.98
C ALA A 363 2.20 -27.45 14.86
N ALA A 364 2.27 -26.22 15.39
CA ALA A 364 1.22 -25.23 15.20
C ALA A 364 1.14 -24.77 13.73
N THR A 365 -0.06 -24.38 13.29
CA THR A 365 -0.23 -23.82 11.95
C THR A 365 0.26 -22.37 11.92
N VAL A 366 1.21 -22.08 11.03
CA VAL A 366 1.75 -20.73 10.85
C VAL A 366 1.18 -20.08 9.59
N LEU A 367 0.62 -18.89 9.77
CA LEU A 367 0.09 -18.00 8.74
C LEU A 367 0.88 -16.68 8.75
N GLY A 368 0.97 -16.00 7.60
CA GLY A 368 1.73 -14.75 7.48
C GLY A 368 0.95 -13.62 6.81
N LEU A 369 0.93 -12.44 7.44
CA LEU A 369 0.51 -11.19 6.83
C LEU A 369 1.73 -10.28 6.73
N THR A 370 2.15 -9.97 5.51
CA THR A 370 3.34 -9.15 5.26
C THR A 370 3.19 -8.22 4.08
N ASN A 371 4.11 -7.28 3.92
CA ASN A 371 4.16 -6.40 2.77
C ASN A 371 5.27 -6.79 1.77
N VAL A 372 6.24 -7.62 2.19
CA VAL A 372 7.41 -8.00 1.38
C VAL A 372 7.31 -9.45 0.94
N VAL A 373 7.09 -9.64 -0.37
CA VAL A 373 7.10 -10.97 -1.00
C VAL A 373 8.53 -11.51 -1.01
N GLY A 374 8.68 -12.80 -0.76
CA GLY A 374 10.00 -13.43 -0.71
C GLY A 374 10.75 -13.19 0.60
N SER A 375 10.16 -12.52 1.60
CA SER A 375 10.69 -12.44 2.95
C SER A 375 10.73 -13.81 3.65
N THR A 376 11.48 -13.93 4.74
CA THR A 376 11.54 -15.14 5.56
C THR A 376 10.17 -15.61 5.99
N LEU A 377 9.30 -14.69 6.43
CA LEU A 377 7.90 -15.01 6.77
C LEU A 377 7.16 -15.71 5.63
N THR A 378 7.27 -15.21 4.39
CA THR A 378 6.60 -15.85 3.24
C THR A 378 7.13 -17.25 2.91
N ARG A 379 8.41 -17.51 3.21
CA ARG A 379 9.03 -18.83 2.98
C ARG A 379 8.61 -19.88 4.01
N VAL A 380 8.33 -19.46 5.24
CA VAL A 380 8.04 -20.38 6.36
C VAL A 380 6.54 -20.54 6.63
N ALA A 381 5.71 -19.56 6.25
CA ALA A 381 4.27 -19.63 6.46
C ALA A 381 3.62 -20.66 5.54
N ARG A 382 2.60 -21.35 6.07
CA ARG A 382 1.78 -22.30 5.29
C ARG A 382 0.92 -21.57 4.25
N VAL A 383 0.42 -20.41 4.63
CA VAL A 383 -0.32 -19.47 3.78
C VAL A 383 0.14 -18.08 4.16
N TYR A 384 0.39 -17.23 3.17
CA TYR A 384 0.66 -15.84 3.40
C TYR A 384 -0.20 -14.94 2.52
N VAL A 385 -0.49 -13.75 3.03
CA VAL A 385 -1.13 -12.66 2.31
C VAL A 385 -0.15 -11.50 2.26
N CYS A 386 0.17 -11.05 1.05
CA CYS A 386 0.92 -9.83 0.85
C CYS A 386 -0.08 -8.66 0.83
N GLN A 387 0.01 -7.71 1.76
CA GLN A 387 -0.95 -6.61 1.90
C GLN A 387 -0.87 -5.53 0.80
N GLN A 388 0.14 -5.57 -0.07
CA GLN A 388 0.26 -4.70 -1.25
C GLN A 388 0.26 -3.18 -0.97
N SER A 389 0.81 -2.73 0.16
CA SER A 389 0.95 -1.29 0.50
C SER A 389 2.07 -0.57 -0.27
N GLY A 390 2.81 -1.30 -1.12
CA GLY A 390 4.04 -0.81 -1.73
C GLY A 390 5.17 -0.59 -0.71
N PRO A 391 6.37 -0.19 -1.17
CA PRO A 391 7.52 0.04 -0.30
C PRO A 391 7.23 1.19 0.66
N GLU A 392 7.61 1.03 1.93
CA GLU A 392 7.51 2.06 2.96
C GLU A 392 8.93 2.35 3.43
N ILE A 393 9.39 3.57 3.16
CA ILE A 393 10.75 4.08 3.38
C ILE A 393 10.85 4.78 4.73
N GLY A 394 9.87 5.61 5.09
CA GLY A 394 9.85 6.30 6.39
C GLY A 394 9.89 5.31 7.54
N VAL A 395 10.73 5.54 8.56
CA VAL A 395 10.91 4.57 9.67
C VAL A 395 9.58 4.28 10.37
N ALA A 396 8.82 5.33 10.69
CA ALA A 396 7.51 5.19 11.31
C ALA A 396 6.49 4.62 10.30
N ALA A 397 5.93 3.45 10.61
CA ALA A 397 4.89 2.83 9.80
C ALA A 397 3.62 3.70 9.73
N THR A 398 3.04 3.83 8.53
CA THR A 398 1.82 4.61 8.25
C THR A 398 0.86 3.80 7.37
N LYS A 399 1.07 3.80 6.05
CA LYS A 399 0.26 3.06 5.07
C LYS A 399 0.25 1.55 5.28
N THR A 400 1.32 1.01 5.86
CA THR A 400 1.37 -0.42 6.16
C THR A 400 0.44 -0.78 7.33
N PHE A 401 0.23 0.12 8.29
CA PHE A 401 -0.71 -0.09 9.41
C PHE A 401 -2.17 -0.11 8.94
N THR A 402 -2.58 0.90 8.17
CA THR A 402 -3.96 0.96 7.64
C THR A 402 -4.26 -0.19 6.69
N SER A 403 -3.27 -0.61 5.89
CA SER A 403 -3.40 -1.82 5.06
C SER A 403 -3.53 -3.09 5.91
N GLN A 404 -2.75 -3.23 7.01
CA GLN A 404 -2.89 -4.37 7.94
C GLN A 404 -4.29 -4.43 8.54
N LEU A 405 -4.82 -3.29 9.00
CA LEU A 405 -6.19 -3.20 9.50
C LEU A 405 -7.21 -3.63 8.43
N SER A 406 -7.03 -3.21 7.17
CA SER A 406 -7.89 -3.62 6.06
C SER A 406 -7.86 -5.14 5.83
N VAL A 407 -6.69 -5.76 5.75
CA VAL A 407 -6.58 -7.22 5.59
C VAL A 407 -7.18 -7.97 6.78
N LEU A 408 -6.91 -7.53 8.01
CA LEU A 408 -7.45 -8.16 9.21
C LEU A 408 -8.97 -8.02 9.30
N SER A 409 -9.53 -6.89 8.87
CA SER A 409 -10.98 -6.70 8.74
C SER A 409 -11.58 -7.65 7.71
N GLN A 410 -10.93 -7.80 6.55
CA GLN A 410 -11.35 -8.74 5.49
C GLN A 410 -11.36 -10.21 5.96
N LEU A 411 -10.38 -10.61 6.77
CA LEU A 411 -10.33 -11.94 7.38
C LEU A 411 -11.43 -12.13 8.43
N ALA A 412 -11.67 -11.13 9.29
CA ALA A 412 -12.72 -11.18 10.30
C ALA A 412 -14.12 -11.26 9.66
N LEU A 413 -14.40 -10.48 8.62
CA LEU A 413 -15.66 -10.52 7.85
C LEU A 413 -15.88 -11.88 7.18
N ARG A 414 -14.85 -12.43 6.51
CA ARG A 414 -14.94 -13.76 5.89
C ARG A 414 -15.17 -14.85 6.93
N LEU A 415 -14.49 -14.79 8.08
CA LEU A 415 -14.72 -15.74 9.16
C LEU A 415 -16.14 -15.64 9.72
N ALA A 416 -16.65 -14.42 9.88
CA ALA A 416 -18.00 -14.17 10.35
C ALA A 416 -19.07 -14.70 9.38
N LYS A 417 -18.88 -14.48 8.07
CA LYS A 417 -19.70 -15.03 6.98
C LYS A 417 -19.70 -16.55 7.00
N ARG A 418 -18.51 -17.17 7.09
CA ARG A 418 -18.34 -18.62 7.15
C ARG A 418 -19.04 -19.26 8.35
N ARG A 419 -19.00 -18.60 9.51
CA ARG A 419 -19.63 -19.07 10.75
C ARG A 419 -21.12 -18.69 10.87
N GLY A 420 -21.66 -17.91 9.93
CA GLY A 420 -23.04 -17.43 9.95
C GLY A 420 -23.38 -16.61 11.20
N LYS A 421 -22.44 -15.77 11.70
CA LYS A 421 -22.63 -15.01 12.96
C LYS A 421 -23.26 -13.64 12.78
N ILE A 422 -23.18 -13.09 11.58
CA ILE A 422 -23.74 -11.80 11.19
C ILE A 422 -24.65 -12.00 9.98
N SER A 423 -25.64 -11.13 9.84
CA SER A 423 -26.62 -11.25 8.75
C SER A 423 -25.98 -10.94 7.39
N HIS A 424 -26.56 -11.45 6.31
CA HIS A 424 -26.04 -11.16 4.96
C HIS A 424 -26.06 -9.66 4.65
N VAL A 425 -27.11 -8.95 5.07
CA VAL A 425 -27.27 -7.50 4.90
C VAL A 425 -26.17 -6.73 5.65
N GLU A 426 -25.86 -7.17 6.87
CA GLU A 426 -24.80 -6.55 7.68
C GLU A 426 -23.40 -6.79 7.09
N ILE A 427 -23.14 -7.99 6.56
CA ILE A 427 -21.89 -8.27 5.83
C ILE A 427 -21.75 -7.35 4.61
N GLU A 428 -22.81 -7.23 3.81
CA GLU A 428 -22.78 -6.40 2.60
C GLU A 428 -22.55 -4.93 2.93
N ASP A 429 -23.22 -4.39 3.95
CA ASP A 429 -22.97 -3.02 4.42
C ASP A 429 -21.52 -2.84 4.90
N LEU A 430 -20.99 -3.76 5.71
CA LEU A 430 -19.60 -3.69 6.17
C LEU A 430 -18.59 -3.79 5.02
N GLU A 431 -18.82 -4.65 4.04
CA GLU A 431 -17.99 -4.78 2.83
C GLU A 431 -18.06 -3.52 1.97
N GLU A 432 -19.23 -2.91 1.81
CA GLU A 432 -19.41 -1.65 1.09
C GLU A 432 -18.69 -0.50 1.81
N LYS A 433 -18.86 -0.37 3.13
CA LYS A 433 -18.14 0.63 3.93
C LYS A 433 -16.63 0.44 3.87
N LEU A 434 -16.15 -0.81 3.91
CA LEU A 434 -14.74 -1.10 3.76
C LEU A 434 -14.21 -0.66 2.38
N LYS A 435 -14.98 -0.86 1.30
CA LYS A 435 -14.66 -0.36 -0.04
C LYS A 435 -14.63 1.17 -0.14
N GLN A 436 -15.41 1.87 0.69
CA GLN A 436 -15.43 3.34 0.76
C GLN A 436 -14.27 3.94 1.59
N MET A 437 -13.53 3.13 2.36
CA MET A 437 -12.43 3.62 3.22
C MET A 437 -11.37 4.45 2.49
N PRO A 438 -10.89 4.07 1.28
CA PRO A 438 -9.94 4.90 0.54
C PRO A 438 -10.41 6.34 0.35
N ASP A 439 -11.66 6.54 -0.06
CA ASP A 439 -12.22 7.86 -0.36
C ASP A 439 -12.47 8.67 0.92
N ILE A 440 -12.82 7.99 2.02
CA ILE A 440 -12.93 8.61 3.34
C ILE A 440 -11.56 9.13 3.80
N ILE A 441 -10.50 8.32 3.68
CA ILE A 441 -9.14 8.74 4.06
C ILE A 441 -8.66 9.88 3.18
N GLU A 442 -8.89 9.80 1.87
CA GLU A 442 -8.52 10.85 0.92
C GLU A 442 -9.15 12.19 1.33
N ARG A 443 -10.44 12.18 1.68
CA ARG A 443 -11.15 13.35 2.18
C ARG A 443 -10.60 13.87 3.52
N ILE A 444 -10.28 12.99 4.46
CA ILE A 444 -9.70 13.39 5.76
C ILE A 444 -8.39 14.13 5.53
N ILE A 445 -7.50 13.58 4.70
CA ILE A 445 -6.21 14.19 4.38
C ILE A 445 -6.42 15.56 3.73
N GLN A 446 -7.24 15.64 2.67
CA GLN A 446 -7.47 16.89 1.94
C GLN A 446 -8.11 17.99 2.80
N THR A 447 -8.98 17.65 3.75
CA THR A 447 -9.81 18.63 4.45
C THR A 447 -9.34 18.95 5.88
N LYS A 448 -8.62 18.04 6.55
CA LYS A 448 -8.28 18.17 7.97
C LYS A 448 -6.81 18.46 8.23
N GLU A 449 -5.94 18.29 7.24
CA GLU A 449 -4.49 18.43 7.38
C GLU A 449 -4.04 19.80 7.92
N GLU A 450 -4.56 20.90 7.38
CA GLU A 450 -4.20 22.25 7.83
C GLU A 450 -4.65 22.50 9.29
N LYS A 451 -5.83 22.00 9.67
CA LYS A 451 -6.30 22.08 11.07
C LYS A 451 -5.39 21.28 12.00
N LEU A 452 -4.96 20.09 11.59
CA LEU A 452 -4.02 19.25 12.35
C LEU A 452 -2.65 19.92 12.50
N ARG A 453 -2.17 20.60 11.47
CA ARG A 453 -0.94 21.42 11.51
C ARG A 453 -1.06 22.53 12.56
N GLN A 454 -2.20 23.23 12.61
CA GLN A 454 -2.45 24.29 13.59
C GLN A 454 -2.52 23.75 15.03
N ILE A 455 -3.20 22.62 15.23
CA ILE A 455 -3.26 21.95 16.55
C ILE A 455 -1.85 21.50 16.97
N ALA A 456 -1.08 20.85 16.10
CA ALA A 456 0.31 20.48 16.39
C ALA A 456 1.16 21.68 16.80
N LYS A 457 1.05 22.80 16.08
CA LYS A 457 1.74 24.05 16.42
C LYS A 457 1.34 24.61 17.79
N LYS A 458 0.05 24.53 18.15
CA LYS A 458 -0.48 24.95 19.46
C LYS A 458 0.09 24.11 20.62
N TYR A 459 0.29 22.80 20.40
CA TYR A 459 0.69 21.87 21.45
C TYR A 459 2.17 21.45 21.43
N LYS A 460 3.00 22.00 20.53
CA LYS A 460 4.41 21.61 20.34
C LYS A 460 5.30 21.68 21.57
N ASP A 461 4.99 22.60 22.51
CA ASP A 461 5.77 22.83 23.72
C ASP A 461 5.33 21.96 24.91
N LYS A 462 4.28 21.13 24.72
CA LYS A 462 3.82 20.20 25.76
C LYS A 462 4.79 19.04 25.91
N ARG A 463 5.03 18.68 27.17
CA ARG A 463 6.06 17.70 27.56
C ARG A 463 5.56 16.26 27.62
N CYS A 464 4.26 16.06 27.74
CA CYS A 464 3.64 14.74 27.82
C CYS A 464 2.23 14.80 27.25
N PHE A 465 1.76 13.69 26.68
CA PHE A 465 0.40 13.52 26.18
C PHE A 465 -0.21 12.22 26.70
N PHE A 466 -1.52 12.25 26.95
CA PHE A 466 -2.32 11.03 27.08
C PHE A 466 -3.11 10.77 25.80
N PHE A 467 -3.19 9.50 25.39
CA PHE A 467 -4.02 9.03 24.28
C PHE A 467 -5.02 8.01 24.81
N LEU A 468 -6.30 8.32 24.72
CA LEU A 468 -7.35 7.54 25.36
C LEU A 468 -8.42 7.13 24.35
N GLY A 469 -8.82 5.87 24.43
CA GLY A 469 -9.92 5.29 23.66
C GLY A 469 -10.61 4.19 24.46
N ARG A 470 -11.78 3.75 23.99
CA ARG A 470 -12.53 2.61 24.55
C ARG A 470 -12.74 1.56 23.47
N GLY A 471 -12.90 0.31 23.88
CA GLY A 471 -13.07 -0.80 22.95
C GLY A 471 -11.95 -0.85 21.92
N ILE A 472 -12.32 -1.03 20.65
CA ILE A 472 -11.38 -1.11 19.53
C ILE A 472 -10.55 0.19 19.36
N SER A 473 -11.08 1.35 19.76
CA SER A 473 -10.39 2.64 19.69
C SER A 473 -9.16 2.71 20.61
N TYR A 474 -9.01 1.81 21.59
CA TYR A 474 -7.78 1.70 22.37
C TYR A 474 -6.57 1.33 21.50
N ALA A 475 -6.76 0.49 20.47
CA ALA A 475 -5.68 0.16 19.53
C ALA A 475 -5.19 1.40 18.76
N VAL A 476 -6.11 2.30 18.40
CA VAL A 476 -5.80 3.57 17.74
C VAL A 476 -5.06 4.52 18.70
N ALA A 477 -5.46 4.56 19.96
CA ALA A 477 -4.78 5.33 21.00
C ALA A 477 -3.32 4.87 21.19
N LEU A 478 -3.09 3.56 21.23
CA LEU A 478 -1.74 2.98 21.30
C LEU A 478 -0.87 3.36 20.09
N GLU A 479 -1.45 3.35 18.90
CA GLU A 479 -0.76 3.71 17.66
C GLU A 479 -0.44 5.21 17.59
N GLY A 480 -1.39 6.09 17.88
CA GLY A 480 -1.16 7.53 17.91
C GLY A 480 -0.07 7.93 18.91
N ARG A 481 -0.09 7.31 20.10
CA ARG A 481 0.97 7.45 21.10
C ARG A 481 2.32 7.01 20.54
N LEU A 482 2.38 5.83 19.91
CA LEU A 482 3.62 5.31 19.35
C LEU A 482 4.20 6.24 18.28
N LYS A 483 3.38 6.72 17.34
CA LYS A 483 3.83 7.69 16.32
C LYS A 483 4.42 8.94 16.95
N LEU A 484 3.72 9.55 17.91
CA LEU A 484 4.20 10.77 18.56
C LEU A 484 5.54 10.56 19.29
N MET A 485 5.72 9.40 19.94
CA MET A 485 6.98 9.06 20.61
C MET A 485 8.12 8.81 19.61
N GLU A 486 7.85 8.11 18.50
CA GLU A 486 8.86 7.74 17.51
C GLU A 486 9.48 8.94 16.82
N ILE A 487 8.66 9.88 16.33
CA ILE A 487 9.12 10.94 15.42
C ILE A 487 9.22 12.32 16.06
N ALA A 488 8.37 12.61 17.06
CA ALA A 488 8.37 13.90 17.72
C ALA A 488 9.08 13.87 19.08
N TYR A 489 9.50 12.69 19.56
CA TYR A 489 10.14 12.48 20.85
C TYR A 489 9.40 13.12 22.03
N VAL A 490 8.07 13.14 21.96
CA VAL A 490 7.25 13.56 23.10
C VAL A 490 6.89 12.31 23.89
N PRO A 491 7.25 12.23 25.19
CA PRO A 491 6.70 11.20 26.06
C PRO A 491 5.18 11.14 25.95
N ALA A 492 4.62 9.96 25.76
CA ALA A 492 3.18 9.79 25.68
C ALA A 492 2.76 8.47 26.31
N ILE A 493 1.58 8.47 26.93
CA ILE A 493 0.99 7.29 27.56
C ILE A 493 -0.37 7.02 26.92
N ALA A 494 -0.67 5.76 26.63
CA ALA A 494 -1.98 5.34 26.16
C ALA A 494 -2.52 4.23 27.05
N TYR A 495 -3.79 4.35 27.41
CA TYR A 495 -4.51 3.36 28.22
C TYR A 495 -6.01 3.44 27.89
N PRO A 496 -6.79 2.39 28.19
CA PRO A 496 -8.23 2.43 28.02
C PRO A 496 -8.82 3.57 28.86
N ALA A 497 -9.70 4.40 28.29
CA ALA A 497 -10.16 5.63 28.96
C ALA A 497 -10.80 5.39 30.35
N GLY A 498 -11.34 4.19 30.59
CA GLY A 498 -11.90 3.78 31.89
C GLY A 498 -10.89 3.66 33.01
N GLU A 499 -9.62 3.42 32.69
CA GLU A 499 -8.55 3.24 33.68
C GLU A 499 -8.06 4.56 34.27
N SER A 500 -8.56 5.70 33.78
CA SER A 500 -8.14 7.04 34.23
C SER A 500 -8.14 7.15 35.75
N LYS A 501 -9.24 6.78 36.42
CA LYS A 501 -9.39 6.89 37.88
C LYS A 501 -8.57 5.89 38.68
N HIS A 502 -7.98 4.89 38.04
CA HIS A 502 -7.20 3.85 38.70
C HIS A 502 -5.71 4.22 38.85
N GLY A 503 -5.39 5.51 38.79
CA GLY A 503 -4.04 6.05 39.00
C GLY A 503 -3.69 7.19 38.04
N PRO A 504 -3.70 6.97 36.70
CA PRO A 504 -3.15 7.92 35.73
C PRO A 504 -3.73 9.34 35.79
N ILE A 505 -4.98 9.49 36.22
CA ILE A 505 -5.63 10.80 36.35
C ILE A 505 -4.93 11.74 37.36
N SER A 506 -4.09 11.20 38.26
CA SER A 506 -3.31 12.00 39.21
C SER A 506 -2.24 12.87 38.55
N LEU A 507 -1.90 12.59 37.29
CA LEU A 507 -0.91 13.34 36.51
C LEU A 507 -1.51 14.55 35.77
N ILE A 508 -2.84 14.71 35.82
CA ILE A 508 -3.53 15.79 35.12
C ILE A 508 -3.36 17.10 35.89
N GLU A 509 -2.87 18.10 35.18
CA GLU A 509 -2.73 19.49 35.62
C GLU A 509 -3.41 20.45 34.61
N PRO A 510 -3.68 21.71 34.99
CA PRO A 510 -4.25 22.69 34.07
C PRO A 510 -3.46 22.81 32.76
N GLY A 511 -4.13 22.54 31.64
CA GLY A 511 -3.56 22.55 30.30
C GLY A 511 -2.84 21.27 29.88
N PHE A 512 -2.90 20.18 30.65
CA PHE A 512 -2.32 18.89 30.26
C PHE A 512 -3.07 18.32 29.04
N PRO A 513 -2.40 18.02 27.91
CA PRO A 513 -3.09 17.60 26.70
C PRO A 513 -3.51 16.12 26.76
N VAL A 514 -4.79 15.88 26.48
CA VAL A 514 -5.37 14.53 26.40
C VAL A 514 -6.08 14.38 25.06
N ILE A 515 -5.61 13.44 24.26
CA ILE A 515 -6.19 13.08 22.97
C ILE A 515 -7.20 11.95 23.18
N PHE A 516 -8.45 12.18 22.78
CA PHE A 516 -9.52 11.19 22.84
C PHE A 516 -9.92 10.73 21.42
N ILE A 517 -10.07 9.42 21.26
CA ILE A 517 -10.57 8.78 20.04
C ILE A 517 -12.03 8.39 20.30
N CYS A 518 -12.96 9.07 19.62
CA CYS A 518 -14.39 9.02 19.92
C CYS A 518 -15.26 8.76 18.67
N PRO A 519 -15.23 7.56 18.06
CA PRO A 519 -16.27 7.17 17.12
C PRO A 519 -17.65 7.12 17.82
N LYS A 520 -18.74 7.18 17.05
CA LYS A 520 -20.11 7.03 17.56
C LYS A 520 -20.48 5.54 17.70
N ASP A 521 -19.73 4.84 18.54
CA ASP A 521 -19.94 3.42 18.84
C ASP A 521 -20.66 3.18 20.19
N ASP A 522 -20.79 1.91 20.59
CA ASP A 522 -21.42 1.50 21.86
C ASP A 522 -20.74 2.12 23.10
N THR A 523 -19.50 2.58 22.98
CA THR A 523 -18.71 3.15 24.08
C THR A 523 -18.83 4.67 24.17
N HIS A 524 -19.43 5.34 23.19
CA HIS A 524 -19.51 6.80 23.05
C HIS A 524 -19.95 7.52 24.34
N LYS A 525 -21.06 7.09 24.94
CA LYS A 525 -21.57 7.65 26.21
C LYS A 525 -20.57 7.54 27.37
N THR A 526 -19.82 6.43 27.42
CA THR A 526 -18.83 6.22 28.48
C THR A 526 -17.58 7.07 28.28
N VAL A 527 -17.19 7.30 27.02
CA VAL A 527 -16.07 8.18 26.66
C VAL A 527 -16.36 9.62 27.04
N ILE A 528 -17.59 10.11 26.82
CA ILE A 528 -18.03 11.45 27.28
C ILE A 528 -17.78 11.62 28.78
N GLY A 529 -18.17 10.63 29.59
CA GLY A 529 -17.90 10.65 31.04
C GLY A 529 -16.40 10.76 31.34
N ASN A 530 -15.55 10.02 30.63
CA ASN A 530 -14.10 10.10 30.79
C ASN A 530 -13.53 11.45 30.34
N ILE A 531 -14.08 12.08 29.30
CA ILE A 531 -13.70 13.44 28.87
C ILE A 531 -14.04 14.46 29.96
N MET A 532 -15.26 14.41 30.49
CA MET A 532 -15.70 15.30 31.57
C MET A 532 -14.81 15.16 32.81
N GLU A 533 -14.41 13.94 33.15
CA GLU A 533 -13.52 13.67 34.28
C GLU A 533 -12.13 14.31 34.12
N MET A 534 -11.56 14.24 32.93
CA MET A 534 -10.27 14.88 32.62
C MET A 534 -10.40 16.40 32.59
N LYS A 535 -11.45 16.91 31.92
CA LYS A 535 -11.70 18.36 31.82
C LYS A 535 -11.95 19.00 33.18
N ALA A 536 -12.66 18.32 34.08
CA ALA A 536 -12.89 18.79 35.45
C ALA A 536 -11.59 18.95 36.28
N ARG A 537 -10.48 18.35 35.83
CA ARG A 537 -9.14 18.48 36.45
C ARG A 537 -8.22 19.42 35.67
N GLY A 538 -8.76 20.13 34.68
CA GLY A 538 -8.04 21.13 33.90
C GLY A 538 -7.33 20.59 32.67
N ALA A 539 -7.54 19.33 32.26
CA ALA A 539 -6.98 18.82 31.02
C ALA A 539 -7.44 19.64 29.80
N SER A 540 -6.54 19.82 28.82
CA SER A 540 -6.89 20.31 27.50
C SER A 540 -7.26 19.13 26.60
N ILE A 541 -8.50 19.10 26.14
CA ILE A 541 -9.08 17.98 25.41
C ILE A 541 -8.92 18.20 23.91
N ILE A 542 -8.26 17.25 23.24
CA ILE A 542 -8.20 17.16 21.77
C ILE A 542 -9.01 15.93 21.36
N ALA A 543 -10.13 16.11 20.65
CA ALA A 543 -11.04 15.00 20.32
C ALA A 543 -11.05 14.66 18.83
N LEU A 544 -10.88 13.39 18.48
CA LEU A 544 -11.27 12.87 17.17
C LEU A 544 -12.71 12.37 17.27
N VAL A 545 -13.61 12.96 16.49
CA VAL A 545 -15.06 12.71 16.56
C VAL A 545 -15.63 12.49 15.17
N GLU A 546 -16.81 11.88 15.08
CA GLU A 546 -17.59 11.88 13.83
C GLU A 546 -18.25 13.24 13.59
N GLU A 547 -18.47 13.59 12.32
CA GLU A 547 -19.19 14.80 11.92
C GLU A 547 -20.57 14.90 12.62
N GLY A 548 -20.89 16.11 13.10
CA GLY A 548 -22.15 16.36 13.82
C GLY A 548 -22.23 15.80 15.25
N ASP A 549 -21.10 15.45 15.88
CA ASP A 549 -21.05 15.16 17.31
C ASP A 549 -20.94 16.44 18.16
N GLU A 550 -22.04 17.17 18.30
CA GLU A 550 -22.05 18.44 19.05
C GLU A 550 -21.79 18.27 20.55
N GLU A 551 -22.11 17.10 21.11
CA GLU A 551 -21.91 16.82 22.54
C GLU A 551 -20.42 16.82 22.88
N ILE A 552 -19.61 16.01 22.19
CA ILE A 552 -18.16 15.98 22.43
C ILE A 552 -17.49 17.28 21.99
N LYS A 553 -17.96 17.91 20.89
CA LYS A 553 -17.41 19.21 20.43
C LYS A 553 -17.55 20.30 21.50
N SER A 554 -18.66 20.34 22.24
CA SER A 554 -18.85 21.30 23.33
C SER A 554 -17.89 21.06 24.51
N LEU A 555 -17.40 19.83 24.66
CA LEU A 555 -16.47 19.41 25.71
C LEU A 555 -15.00 19.51 25.28
N ALA A 556 -14.69 19.49 23.98
CA ALA A 556 -13.33 19.55 23.49
C ALA A 556 -12.79 21.00 23.40
N ASP A 557 -11.48 21.18 23.62
CA ASP A 557 -10.81 22.45 23.36
C ASP A 557 -10.38 22.55 21.89
N ASP A 558 -9.98 21.42 21.29
CA ASP A 558 -9.77 21.25 19.86
C ASP A 558 -10.37 19.92 19.41
N TYR A 559 -10.81 19.86 18.16
CA TYR A 559 -11.39 18.62 17.62
C TYR A 559 -11.13 18.46 16.13
N ILE A 560 -11.13 17.22 15.66
CA ILE A 560 -11.12 16.86 14.24
C ILE A 560 -12.33 15.99 13.97
N GLU A 561 -13.14 16.43 13.01
CA GLU A 561 -14.31 15.69 12.55
C GLU A 561 -13.92 14.72 11.43
N ILE A 562 -14.41 13.49 11.53
CA ILE A 562 -14.25 12.38 10.59
C ILE A 562 -15.62 12.03 10.01
N ALA A 563 -15.68 11.40 8.84
CA ALA A 563 -16.93 10.98 8.20
C ALA A 563 -17.85 10.19 9.17
N THR A 564 -19.16 10.39 9.04
CA THR A 564 -20.18 9.72 9.84
C THR A 564 -20.56 8.34 9.30
N GLY A 565 -21.22 7.54 10.14
CA GLY A 565 -21.76 6.25 9.73
C GLY A 565 -20.67 5.22 9.47
N LEU A 566 -19.55 5.36 10.19
CA LEU A 566 -18.46 4.40 10.18
C LEU A 566 -18.82 3.23 11.09
N PRO A 567 -18.80 1.99 10.60
CA PRO A 567 -18.97 0.84 11.46
C PRO A 567 -17.89 0.80 12.55
N GLU A 568 -18.26 0.49 13.80
CA GLU A 568 -17.34 0.44 14.96
C GLU A 568 -16.07 -0.37 14.62
N VAL A 569 -16.24 -1.55 14.03
CA VAL A 569 -15.16 -2.48 13.68
C VAL A 569 -14.18 -1.95 12.63
N LEU A 570 -14.61 -1.00 11.78
CA LEU A 570 -13.79 -0.38 10.76
C LEU A 570 -13.21 0.98 11.19
N SER A 571 -13.73 1.57 12.27
CA SER A 571 -13.30 2.87 12.79
C SER A 571 -11.77 3.04 12.99
N PRO A 572 -10.96 2.01 13.30
CA PRO A 572 -9.52 2.20 13.44
C PRO A 572 -8.81 2.70 12.17
N ILE A 573 -9.34 2.36 10.99
CA ILE A 573 -8.73 2.72 9.69
C ILE A 573 -8.76 4.24 9.46
N PRO A 574 -9.91 4.94 9.52
CA PRO A 574 -9.93 6.39 9.34
C PRO A 574 -9.45 7.19 10.55
N PHE A 575 -9.63 6.70 11.79
CA PHE A 575 -9.28 7.45 13.00
C PHE A 575 -7.77 7.55 13.28
N VAL A 576 -6.94 6.65 12.72
CA VAL A 576 -5.49 6.74 12.90
C VAL A 576 -4.84 7.84 12.04
N VAL A 577 -5.43 8.18 10.89
CA VAL A 577 -4.84 9.11 9.92
C VAL A 577 -4.64 10.51 10.51
N PRO A 578 -5.62 11.11 11.22
CA PRO A 578 -5.39 12.37 11.92
C PRO A 578 -4.26 12.31 12.95
N LEU A 579 -4.07 11.18 13.63
CA LEU A 579 -2.99 11.02 14.61
C LEU A 579 -1.61 10.93 13.95
N GLN A 580 -1.51 10.30 12.79
CA GLN A 580 -0.28 10.26 11.99
C GLN A 580 0.10 11.67 11.51
N LEU A 581 -0.86 12.43 10.97
CA LEU A 581 -0.66 13.83 10.56
C LEU A 581 -0.29 14.72 11.75
N PHE A 582 -0.99 14.56 12.89
CA PHE A 582 -0.66 15.29 14.12
C PHE A 582 0.77 15.01 14.57
N ALA A 583 1.18 13.74 14.63
CA ALA A 583 2.53 13.35 15.03
C ALA A 583 3.59 13.91 14.05
N TYR A 584 3.31 13.85 12.74
CA TYR A 584 4.19 14.42 11.71
C TYR A 584 4.39 15.93 11.90
N TYR A 585 3.30 16.70 12.04
CA TYR A 585 3.39 18.14 12.24
C TYR A 585 3.99 18.52 13.59
N MET A 586 3.78 17.71 14.63
CA MET A 586 4.47 17.86 15.91
C MET A 586 5.99 17.70 15.74
N ALA A 587 6.45 16.70 14.97
CA ALA A 587 7.87 16.51 14.69
C ALA A 587 8.46 17.69 13.93
N VAL A 588 7.79 18.16 12.87
CA VAL A 588 8.23 19.31 12.06
C VAL A 588 8.32 20.58 12.92
N GLU A 589 7.30 20.88 13.72
CA GLU A 589 7.30 22.05 14.61
C GLU A 589 8.38 21.99 15.70
N ARG A 590 8.75 20.77 16.11
CA ARG A 590 9.87 20.51 17.03
C ARG A 590 11.22 20.33 16.33
N LYS A 591 11.28 20.56 15.01
CA LYS A 591 12.50 20.43 14.17
C LYS A 591 13.14 19.04 14.26
N CYS A 592 12.32 18.00 14.43
CA CYS A 592 12.72 16.61 14.36
C CYS A 592 12.59 16.10 12.91
N ASP A 593 13.45 15.18 12.51
CA ASP A 593 13.35 14.49 11.22
C ASP A 593 12.32 13.34 11.32
N PRO A 594 11.18 13.41 10.60
CA PRO A 594 10.15 12.37 10.65
C PRO A 594 10.53 11.09 9.87
N ASP A 595 11.45 11.18 8.91
CA ASP A 595 11.86 10.03 8.09
C ASP A 595 12.93 9.20 8.79
N MET A 596 13.86 9.85 9.50
CA MET A 596 15.01 9.24 10.17
C MET A 596 15.05 9.56 11.67
N PRO A 597 14.10 9.04 12.46
CA PRO A 597 14.12 9.22 13.90
C PRO A 597 15.35 8.55 14.53
N ARG A 598 15.97 9.24 15.49
CA ARG A 598 17.18 8.78 16.18
C ARG A 598 16.93 7.46 16.91
N ASN A 599 17.95 6.60 16.96
CA ASN A 599 17.96 5.31 17.64
C ASN A 599 16.94 4.27 17.11
N LEU A 600 16.27 4.55 15.99
CA LEU A 600 15.32 3.63 15.36
C LEU A 600 15.84 3.20 13.99
N ALA A 601 15.40 2.02 13.57
CA ALA A 601 15.61 1.48 12.23
C ALA A 601 14.27 0.99 11.68
N LYS A 602 14.11 1.00 10.35
CA LYS A 602 12.86 0.60 9.70
C LYS A 602 12.43 -0.84 10.02
N SER A 603 13.39 -1.75 10.17
CA SER A 603 13.16 -3.15 10.51
C SER A 603 14.21 -3.60 11.52
N VAL A 604 13.78 -4.22 12.62
CA VAL A 604 14.67 -4.81 13.63
C VAL A 604 14.92 -6.27 13.27
N THR A 605 16.05 -6.53 12.62
CA THR A 605 16.43 -7.85 12.07
C THR A 605 17.46 -8.60 12.91
N VAL A 606 17.89 -8.01 14.03
CA VAL A 606 18.87 -8.58 14.96
C VAL A 606 18.29 -8.65 16.37
N LYS A 607 18.68 -9.66 17.14
CA LYS A 607 18.40 -9.79 18.58
C LYS A 607 19.56 -9.23 19.38
#